data_AF-A0A2H3J3Y4-F1
#
_entry.id   AF-A0A2H3J3Y4-F1
#
_cell.length_a   1.000
_cell.length_b   1.000
_cell.length_c   1.000
_cell.angle_alpha   90.00
_cell.angle_beta   90.00
_cell.angle_gamma   90.00
#
_symmetry.space_group_name_H-M   'P 1'
#
loop_
_entity.id
_entity.type
_entity.pdbx_description
1 polymer ?
#
loop_
_entity_poly.entity_id
_entity_poly.type
_entity_poly.pdbx_seq_one_letter_code
_entity_poly.pdbx_strand_id
1 'polypeptide(L)'
;MLGLFTRLISAEQRKRREEGNDKLEAFIKNKFGDKINEMLRLHLLATAPDKCGHGYAKKLVEVVTAQADNECRSTWLLSSNVANTKFYERFGFITVGEVSLGESNPTWTDAPIIMPVMVRE
;
A
#
# COMPACT_ATOMS: atom_id res chain seq x y z
N MET A 1 -20.74 0.67 2.75
CA MET A 1 -20.28 1.87 2.01
C MET A 1 -19.40 1.49 0.80
N LEU A 2 -19.74 0.45 0.03
CA LEU A 2 -18.90 -0.03 -1.09
C LEU A 2 -19.53 0.23 -2.48
N GLY A 3 -20.83 0.51 -2.53
CA GLY A 3 -21.61 0.55 -3.78
C GLY A 3 -21.64 1.88 -4.53
N LEU A 4 -21.19 2.99 -3.93
CA LEU A 4 -21.23 4.31 -4.60
C LEU A 4 -19.99 4.60 -5.47
N PHE A 5 -18.85 3.94 -5.22
CA PHE A 5 -17.60 4.19 -5.95
C PHE A 5 -17.48 3.39 -7.26
N THR A 6 -18.23 2.29 -7.43
CA THR A 6 -18.15 1.43 -8.62
C THR A 6 -18.71 2.06 -9.90
N ARG A 7 -19.47 3.15 -9.81
CA ARG A 7 -20.01 3.89 -10.96
C ARG A 7 -19.13 5.06 -11.44
N LEU A 8 -18.01 5.35 -10.77
CA LEU A 8 -17.18 6.54 -11.03
C LEU A 8 -15.86 6.25 -11.74
N ILE A 9 -15.56 4.99 -12.06
CA ILE A 9 -14.30 4.59 -12.69
C ILE A 9 -14.51 3.99 -14.08
N SER A 10 -13.63 4.32 -15.03
CA SER A 10 -13.68 3.83 -16.40
C SER A 10 -13.43 2.32 -16.49
N ALA A 11 -13.76 1.70 -17.63
CA ALA A 11 -13.45 0.29 -17.87
C ALA A 11 -11.95 0.00 -17.71
N GLU A 12 -11.11 0.92 -18.19
CA GLU A 12 -9.65 0.82 -18.06
C GLU A 12 -9.19 0.94 -16.60
N GLN A 13 -9.79 1.84 -15.81
CA GLN A 13 -9.48 1.95 -14.38
C GLN A 13 -9.89 0.69 -13.60
N ARG A 14 -11.00 0.03 -13.97
CA ARG A 14 -11.38 -1.27 -13.37
C ARG A 14 -10.35 -2.34 -13.69
N LYS A 15 -9.97 -2.47 -14.96
CA LYS A 15 -8.96 -3.44 -15.39
C LYS A 15 -7.63 -3.27 -14.65
N ARG A 16 -7.15 -2.03 -14.49
CA ARG A 16 -5.93 -1.72 -13.73
C ARG A 16 -6.05 -2.05 -12.24
N ARG A 17 -7.22 -1.78 -11.66
CA ARG A 17 -7.50 -2.12 -10.26
C ARG A 17 -7.51 -3.64 -10.05
N GLU A 18 -8.12 -4.38 -10.96
CA GLU A 18 -8.14 -5.85 -10.95
C GLU A 18 -6.71 -6.41 -11.09
N GLU A 19 -5.93 -5.96 -12.09
CA GLU A 19 -4.52 -6.35 -12.25
C GLU A 19 -3.72 -6.14 -10.96
N GLY A 20 -3.85 -4.96 -10.35
CA GLY A 20 -3.12 -4.64 -9.13
C GLY A 20 -3.57 -5.42 -7.89
N ASN A 21 -4.87 -5.69 -7.77
CA ASN A 21 -5.39 -6.52 -6.71
C ASN A 21 -4.90 -7.96 -6.85
N ASP A 22 -4.96 -8.54 -8.04
CA ASP A 22 -4.55 -9.92 -8.29
C ASP A 22 -3.06 -10.11 -8.01
N LYS A 23 -2.22 -9.19 -8.50
CA LYS A 23 -0.78 -9.21 -8.23
C LYS A 23 -0.46 -9.03 -6.75
N LEU A 24 -1.15 -8.11 -6.07
CA LEU A 24 -0.97 -7.90 -4.63
C LEU A 24 -1.41 -9.14 -3.84
N GLU A 25 -2.56 -9.72 -4.15
CA GLU A 25 -3.08 -10.93 -3.49
C GLU A 25 -2.12 -12.11 -3.65
N ALA A 26 -1.63 -12.34 -4.88
CA ALA A 26 -0.63 -13.35 -5.14
C ALA A 26 0.65 -13.10 -4.34
N PHE A 27 1.13 -11.86 -4.30
CA PHE A 27 2.33 -11.47 -3.54
C PHE A 27 2.15 -11.71 -2.03
N ILE A 28 1.08 -11.19 -1.42
CA ILE A 28 0.87 -11.31 0.04
C ILE A 28 0.66 -12.76 0.45
N LYS A 29 -0.06 -13.55 -0.36
CA LYS A 29 -0.26 -14.98 -0.10
C LYS A 29 1.06 -15.74 -0.14
N ASN A 30 1.90 -15.45 -1.14
CA ASN A 30 3.21 -16.09 -1.26
C ASN A 30 4.18 -15.65 -0.15
N LYS A 31 4.18 -14.36 0.19
CA LYS A 31 5.17 -13.78 1.12
C LYS A 31 4.82 -14.03 2.58
N PHE A 32 3.56 -13.88 2.96
CA PHE A 32 3.12 -13.88 4.36
C PHE A 32 2.32 -15.13 4.73
N GLY A 33 1.75 -15.84 3.75
CA GLY A 33 0.85 -16.97 4.01
C GLY A 33 -0.27 -16.55 4.97
N ASP A 34 -0.55 -17.41 5.96
CA ASP A 34 -1.62 -17.16 6.93
C ASP A 34 -1.32 -16.03 7.91
N LYS A 35 -0.04 -15.65 8.11
CA LYS A 35 0.37 -14.54 8.99
C LYS A 35 -0.35 -13.24 8.62
N ILE A 36 -0.71 -13.07 7.34
CA ILE A 36 -1.36 -11.85 6.85
C ILE A 36 -2.66 -11.50 7.61
N ASN A 37 -3.38 -12.51 8.10
CA ASN A 37 -4.62 -12.33 8.86
C ASN A 37 -4.37 -11.73 10.25
N GLU A 38 -3.16 -11.93 10.78
CA GLU A 38 -2.72 -11.45 12.08
C GLU A 38 -1.92 -10.14 11.96
N MET A 39 -1.74 -9.57 10.77
CA MET A 39 -1.01 -8.30 10.61
C MET A 39 -1.96 -7.10 10.55
N LEU A 40 -1.53 -5.95 11.07
CA LEU A 40 -2.24 -4.68 10.85
C LEU A 40 -1.86 -4.11 9.48
N ARG A 41 -2.86 -3.66 8.71
CA ARG A 41 -2.64 -3.02 7.41
C ARG A 41 -2.81 -1.51 7.52
N LEU A 42 -1.76 -0.75 7.18
CA LEU A 42 -1.91 0.66 6.88
C LEU A 42 -2.47 0.79 5.45
N HIS A 43 -3.80 0.83 5.33
CA HIS A 43 -4.48 0.69 4.04
C HIS A 43 -4.44 1.95 3.17
N LEU A 44 -4.67 3.12 3.78
CA LEU A 44 -4.66 4.41 3.11
C LEU A 44 -4.13 5.47 4.06
N LEU A 45 -3.16 6.24 3.61
CA LEU A 45 -2.63 7.40 4.32
C LEU A 45 -2.59 8.57 3.36
N ALA A 46 -3.27 9.65 3.73
CA ALA A 46 -3.32 10.87 2.94
C ALA A 46 -3.22 12.08 3.87
N THR A 47 -2.64 13.16 3.35
CA THR A 47 -2.61 14.46 4.01
C THR A 47 -3.04 15.49 2.97
N ALA A 48 -3.90 16.44 3.36
CA ALA A 48 -4.28 17.51 2.47
C ALA A 48 -3.03 18.29 2.01
N PRO A 49 -2.94 18.72 0.73
CA PRO A 49 -1.71 19.34 0.20
C PRO A 49 -1.24 20.56 1.01
N ASP A 50 -2.16 21.41 1.48
CA ASP A 50 -1.90 22.59 2.31
C ASP A 50 -1.50 22.24 3.76
N LYS A 51 -1.63 20.97 4.15
CA LYS A 51 -1.28 20.42 5.46
C LYS A 51 -0.06 19.51 5.44
N CYS A 52 0.53 19.26 4.28
CA CYS A 52 1.79 18.53 4.17
C CYS A 52 2.91 19.24 4.95
N GLY A 53 3.91 18.49 5.42
CA GLY A 53 5.05 19.04 6.18
C GLY A 53 4.79 19.34 7.67
N HIS A 54 3.54 19.24 8.14
CA HIS A 54 3.17 19.54 9.53
C HIS A 54 3.22 18.33 10.48
N GLY A 55 3.67 17.16 10.00
CA GLY A 55 3.81 15.96 10.82
C GLY A 55 2.53 15.15 11.05
N TYR A 56 1.39 15.49 10.44
CA TYR A 56 0.14 14.73 10.60
C TYR A 56 0.26 13.27 10.16
N ALA A 57 0.81 13.02 8.97
CA ALA A 57 1.07 11.66 8.48
C ALA A 57 1.96 10.87 9.46
N LYS A 58 3.02 11.52 9.98
CA LYS A 58 3.90 10.93 10.99
C LYS A 58 3.10 10.49 12.21
N LYS A 59 2.25 11.37 12.75
CA LYS A 59 1.48 11.06 13.96
C LYS A 59 0.50 9.90 13.74
N LEU A 60 -0.13 9.83 12.57
CA LEU A 60 -1.03 8.72 12.24
C LEU A 60 -0.28 7.39 12.12
N VAL A 61 0.89 7.36 11.49
CA VAL A 61 1.71 6.15 11.41
C VAL A 61 2.14 5.70 12.80
N GLU A 62 2.62 6.62 13.66
CA GLU A 62 3.01 6.31 15.04
C GLU A 62 1.88 5.66 15.83
N VAL A 63 0.64 6.15 15.69
CA VAL A 63 -0.53 5.59 16.39
C VAL A 63 -0.79 4.16 15.93
N VAL A 64 -0.77 3.90 14.62
CA VAL A 64 -1.02 2.56 14.07
C VAL A 64 0.10 1.60 14.46
N THR A 65 1.36 2.01 14.37
CA THR A 65 2.50 1.13 14.73
C THR A 65 2.55 0.87 16.22
N ALA A 66 2.25 1.87 17.07
CA ALA A 66 2.18 1.66 18.51
C ALA A 66 1.04 0.71 18.90
N GLN A 67 -0.10 0.78 18.20
CA GLN A 67 -1.16 -0.21 18.38
C GLN A 67 -0.68 -1.62 18.01
N ALA A 68 -0.01 -1.76 16.86
CA ALA A 68 0.55 -3.04 16.42
C ALA A 68 1.54 -3.61 17.44
N ASP A 69 2.45 -2.77 17.96
CA ASP A 69 3.43 -3.15 18.99
C ASP A 69 2.75 -3.66 20.26
N ASN A 70 1.72 -2.95 20.74
CA ASN A 70 0.97 -3.34 21.93
C ASN A 70 0.19 -4.64 21.74
N GLU A 71 -0.23 -4.94 20.51
CA GLU A 71 -0.91 -6.17 20.14
C GLU A 71 0.07 -7.32 19.80
N CYS A 72 1.39 -7.06 19.80
CA CYS A 72 2.42 -7.98 19.32
C CYS A 72 2.20 -8.44 17.86
N ARG A 73 1.80 -7.50 17.00
CA ARG A 73 1.46 -7.74 15.58
C ARG A 73 2.36 -6.92 14.67
N SER A 74 2.78 -7.52 13.57
CA SER A 74 3.47 -6.79 12.50
C SER A 74 2.51 -5.86 11.76
N THR A 75 3.05 -4.78 11.19
CA THR A 75 2.33 -3.87 10.30
C THR A 75 2.82 -4.03 8.86
N TRP A 76 1.92 -3.94 7.87
CA TRP A 76 2.29 -3.91 6.46
C TRP A 76 1.53 -2.85 5.66
N LEU A 77 2.10 -2.50 4.50
CA LEU A 77 1.48 -1.60 3.53
C LEU A 77 1.91 -1.92 2.10
N LEU A 78 1.08 -1.51 1.16
CA LEU A 78 1.47 -1.33 -0.24
C LEU A 78 1.67 0.18 -0.45
N SER A 79 2.90 0.60 -0.72
CA SER A 79 3.21 2.00 -1.02
C SER A 79 2.77 2.35 -2.43
N SER A 80 2.09 3.49 -2.59
CA SER A 80 1.58 3.95 -3.88
C SER A 80 2.66 4.34 -4.89
N ASN A 81 3.90 4.57 -4.43
CA ASN A 81 5.08 4.78 -5.28
C ASN A 81 6.37 4.56 -4.48
N VAL A 82 7.50 4.51 -5.18
CA VAL A 82 8.84 4.34 -4.61
C VAL A 82 9.36 5.58 -3.86
N ALA A 83 8.85 6.79 -4.15
CA ALA A 83 9.30 8.01 -3.48
C ALA A 83 8.88 8.05 -2.01
N ASN A 84 7.82 7.34 -1.64
CA ASN A 84 7.34 7.24 -0.26
C ASN A 84 8.15 6.27 0.60
N THR A 85 9.03 5.44 0.03
CA THR A 85 9.79 4.42 0.78
C THR A 85 10.58 5.04 1.95
N LYS A 86 11.32 6.12 1.69
CA LYS A 86 12.09 6.84 2.72
C LYS A 86 11.20 7.41 3.84
N PHE A 87 9.93 7.68 3.57
CA PHE A 87 9.00 8.11 4.60
C PHE A 87 8.70 6.97 5.57
N TYR A 88 8.38 5.79 5.06
CA TYR A 88 8.05 4.62 5.89
C TYR A 88 9.27 4.00 6.58
N GLU A 89 10.45 4.03 5.95
CA GLU A 89 11.71 3.56 6.57
C GLU A 89 12.01 4.24 7.91
N ARG A 90 11.64 5.51 8.06
CA ARG A 90 11.82 6.25 9.34
C ARG A 90 10.99 5.69 10.50
N PHE A 91 10.00 4.85 10.22
CA PHE A 91 9.18 4.17 11.22
C PHE A 91 9.58 2.70 11.41
N GLY A 92 10.66 2.25 10.75
CA GLY A 92 11.13 0.86 10.82
C GLY A 92 10.52 -0.07 9.79
N PHE A 93 9.80 0.44 8.79
CA PHE A 93 9.36 -0.39 7.67
C PHE A 93 10.54 -0.72 6.75
N ILE A 94 10.56 -1.94 6.24
CA ILE A 94 11.47 -2.40 5.19
C ILE A 94 10.69 -2.87 3.98
N THR A 95 11.23 -2.66 2.79
CA THR A 95 10.66 -3.21 1.56
C THR A 95 10.93 -4.72 1.50
N VAL A 96 9.86 -5.51 1.35
CA VAL A 96 9.95 -6.98 1.30
C VAL A 96 9.67 -7.57 -0.08
N GLY A 97 9.31 -6.70 -1.03
CA GLY A 97 9.15 -6.95 -2.45
C GLY A 97 8.33 -5.83 -3.09
N GLU A 98 7.97 -6.02 -4.37
CA GLU A 98 7.34 -4.99 -5.19
C GLU A 98 6.23 -5.59 -6.05
N VAL A 99 5.19 -4.81 -6.31
CA VAL A 99 4.16 -5.10 -7.29
C VAL A 99 4.25 -4.06 -8.40
N SER A 100 4.33 -4.51 -9.65
CA SER A 100 4.37 -3.65 -10.84
C SER A 100 3.01 -3.62 -11.55
N LEU A 101 2.64 -2.49 -12.14
CA LEU A 101 1.44 -2.34 -13.01
C LEU A 101 1.82 -1.84 -14.40
N GLY A 102 1.05 -2.28 -15.40
CA GLY A 102 1.15 -1.75 -16.77
C GLY A 102 2.05 -2.55 -17.71
N GLU A 103 2.79 -3.54 -17.22
CA GLU A 103 3.69 -4.39 -18.03
C GLU A 103 2.98 -5.13 -19.16
N SER A 104 1.73 -5.56 -18.91
CA SER A 104 0.92 -6.33 -19.86
C SER A 104 -0.22 -5.51 -20.45
N ASN A 105 -0.16 -4.18 -20.31
CA ASN A 105 -1.20 -3.29 -20.81
C ASN A 105 -0.80 -2.69 -22.16
N PRO A 106 -1.41 -3.08 -23.29
CA PRO A 106 -1.03 -2.59 -24.61
C PRO A 106 -1.30 -1.10 -24.81
N THR A 107 -2.09 -0.48 -23.92
CA THR A 107 -2.40 0.96 -23.97
C THR A 107 -1.53 1.78 -23.02
N TRP A 108 -0.66 1.14 -22.22
CA TRP A 108 0.28 1.82 -21.34
C TRP A 108 1.62 2.00 -22.07
N THR A 109 2.03 3.25 -22.27
CA THR A 109 3.24 3.60 -23.03
C THR A 109 4.40 4.04 -22.15
N ASP A 110 4.17 4.23 -20.85
CA ASP A 110 5.17 4.66 -19.89
C ASP A 110 5.87 3.46 -19.22
N ALA A 111 6.88 3.73 -18.38
CA ALA A 111 7.47 2.70 -17.55
C ALA A 111 6.44 2.08 -16.59
N PRO A 112 6.57 0.79 -16.22
CA PRO A 112 5.70 0.17 -15.23
C PRO A 112 5.67 0.94 -13.91
N ILE A 113 4.49 1.01 -13.29
CA ILE A 113 4.34 1.64 -11.98
C ILE A 113 4.78 0.64 -10.92
N ILE A 114 5.84 0.97 -10.18
CA ILE A 114 6.37 0.13 -9.10
C ILE A 114 5.73 0.55 -7.77
N MET A 115 5.13 -0.42 -7.08
CA MET A 115 4.51 -0.25 -5.77
C MET A 115 5.20 -1.17 -4.74
N PRO A 116 6.08 -0.62 -3.89
CA PRO A 116 6.75 -1.39 -2.85
C PRO A 116 5.77 -1.97 -1.83
N VAL A 117 5.91 -3.25 -1.49
CA VAL A 117 5.27 -3.86 -0.32
C VAL A 117 6.24 -3.74 0.83
N MET A 118 5.82 -3.09 1.92
CA MET A 118 6.67 -2.81 3.07
C MET A 118 6.10 -3.40 4.35
N VAL A 119 6.98 -3.85 5.24
CA VAL A 119 6.64 -4.48 6.52
C VAL A 119 7.44 -3.87 7.64
N ARG A 120 6.81 -3.72 8.79
CA ARG A 120 7.44 -3.45 10.08
C ARG A 120 7.03 -4.57 11.03
N GLU A 121 8.01 -5.19 11.67
CA GLU A 121 7.77 -6.20 12.71
C GLU A 121 7.49 -5.55 14.07
#